data_AF-A0A7Y1TAL9-F1
#
_entry.id   AF-A0A7Y1TAL9-F1
#
_cell.length_a   1.000
_cell.length_b   1.000
_cell.length_c   1.000
_cell.angle_alpha   90.00
_cell.angle_beta   90.00
_cell.angle_gamma   90.00
#
_symmetry.space_group_name_H-M   'P 1'
#
loop_
_entity.id
_entity.type
_entity.pdbx_description
1 polymer ?
#
loop_
_entity_poly.entity_id
_entity_poly.type
_entity_poly.pdbx_seq_one_letter_code
_entity_poly.pdbx_strand_id
1 'polypeptide(L)'
;NSLQSASESPTSIPLRQQVLSQAERLVDRYQSVQGQLESLSALSGEVIVGVVQEINALAEGVANVNQRIIDAKSFSTSDEVNDLLDQRDRLLRQLAEKVSFSTIEQDGDSVNVFIGGGQPLVLGVDTNALVVSDTQAGSFEVGLSMNISGRLRDISGSVTGGELGGHLRLREQGLAEVADKLGLVQTLVVHNFNNIHSQGVDLNGVQGGDLFTSLNDRNLQLSRVVYAPGNTSDDTVVSVAVDDPASLVGSSYVFALNGVGVFNYSLTRASDGVVVKEGILPNVFPQTIDTNDGFSFTLEAGNFSNGDQFILHPTRLPANNLQLLVSDPASLAFGLPVSSIASPGNIGSGVLSQLVSAQESSLTSAELEAVQAARENTPPLLIRFTSATSYDVLDNSDPLAPVDLVPPLKNLPFLPGRANPVLSAAADSQVLLSNAAFSQSPVLGPVGTTSNGNLGETVTVTTTDPLTSAISSEIVTILGSESAATAALRVGAVSGVEASANNEISVAIADDGVG
;
A
#
# COMPACT_ATOMS: atom_id res chain seq x y z
N ASN A 1 -16.05 0.58 -24.28
CA ASN A 1 -17.21 0.23 -25.13
C ASN A 1 -18.47 -0.09 -24.32
N SER A 2 -18.57 -1.20 -23.56
CA SER A 2 -19.80 -1.51 -22.79
C SER A 2 -20.18 -0.41 -21.80
N LEU A 3 -19.21 0.12 -21.06
CA LEU A 3 -19.41 1.25 -20.14
C LEU A 3 -19.91 2.51 -20.84
N GLN A 4 -19.40 2.81 -22.04
CA GLN A 4 -19.84 3.96 -22.82
C GLN A 4 -21.30 3.80 -23.25
N SER A 5 -21.66 2.65 -23.82
CA SER A 5 -23.03 2.39 -24.22
C SER A 5 -24.00 2.42 -23.03
N ALA A 6 -23.58 1.86 -21.88
CA ALA A 6 -24.38 1.94 -20.66
C ALA A 6 -24.48 3.37 -20.11
N SER A 7 -23.43 4.19 -20.22
CA SER A 7 -23.45 5.61 -19.85
C SER A 7 -24.38 6.45 -20.73
N GLU A 8 -24.50 6.14 -22.03
CA GLU A 8 -25.43 6.81 -22.96
C GLU A 8 -26.90 6.41 -22.71
N SER A 9 -27.14 5.29 -22.03
CA SER A 9 -28.48 4.79 -21.70
C SER A 9 -28.49 4.12 -20.31
N PRO A 10 -28.30 4.91 -19.23
CA PRO A 10 -28.00 4.38 -17.90
C PRO A 10 -29.18 3.70 -17.23
N THR A 11 -30.39 3.72 -17.79
CA THR A 11 -31.57 2.97 -17.29
C THR A 11 -31.76 1.62 -17.98
N SER A 12 -30.95 1.29 -19.00
CA SER A 12 -31.08 0.05 -19.76
C SER A 12 -30.46 -1.15 -19.04
N ILE A 13 -31.31 -2.03 -18.49
CA ILE A 13 -30.90 -3.29 -17.85
C ILE A 13 -30.02 -4.17 -18.77
N PRO A 14 -30.36 -4.38 -20.06
CA PRO A 14 -29.49 -5.15 -20.95
C PRO A 14 -28.07 -4.59 -21.11
N LEU A 15 -27.91 -3.26 -21.18
CA LEU A 15 -26.59 -2.63 -21.31
C LEU A 15 -25.79 -2.73 -20.00
N ARG A 16 -26.46 -2.62 -18.85
CA ARG A 16 -25.87 -2.86 -17.52
C ARG A 16 -25.38 -4.30 -17.37
N GLN A 17 -26.20 -5.28 -17.77
CA GLN A 17 -25.80 -6.68 -17.78
C GLN A 17 -24.57 -6.91 -18.66
N GLN A 18 -24.49 -6.23 -19.81
CA GLN A 18 -23.32 -6.30 -20.67
C GLN A 18 -22.06 -5.75 -19.98
N VAL A 19 -22.18 -4.71 -19.15
CA VAL A 19 -21.05 -4.20 -18.35
C VAL A 19 -20.59 -5.25 -17.33
N LEU A 20 -21.52 -5.83 -16.56
CA LEU A 20 -21.18 -6.86 -15.57
C LEU A 20 -20.50 -8.06 -16.23
N SER A 21 -21.04 -8.57 -17.34
CA SER A 21 -20.42 -9.71 -18.04
C SER A 21 -19.04 -9.37 -18.64
N GLN A 22 -18.74 -8.10 -18.93
CA GLN A 22 -17.37 -7.70 -19.30
C GLN A 22 -16.45 -7.61 -18.08
N ALA A 23 -16.96 -7.16 -16.93
CA ALA A 23 -16.22 -7.13 -15.69
C ALA A 23 -15.88 -8.55 -15.21
N GLU A 24 -16.82 -9.49 -15.28
CA GLU A 24 -16.57 -10.93 -15.02
C GLU A 24 -15.47 -11.47 -15.92
N ARG A 25 -15.55 -11.23 -17.24
CA ARG A 25 -14.50 -11.66 -18.18
C ARG A 25 -13.13 -11.06 -17.88
N LEU A 26 -13.09 -9.83 -17.37
CA LEU A 26 -11.84 -9.21 -16.95
C LEU A 26 -11.25 -9.93 -15.74
N VAL A 27 -12.08 -10.25 -14.74
CA VAL A 27 -11.69 -11.04 -13.57
C VAL A 27 -11.18 -12.43 -13.99
N ASP A 28 -11.93 -13.15 -14.82
CA ASP A 28 -11.54 -14.47 -15.32
C ASP A 28 -10.21 -14.42 -16.09
N ARG A 29 -10.02 -13.38 -16.91
CA ARG A 29 -8.78 -13.20 -17.67
C ARG A 29 -7.61 -12.94 -16.75
N TYR A 30 -7.79 -12.12 -15.72
CA TYR A 30 -6.76 -11.84 -14.73
C TYR A 30 -6.37 -13.12 -13.98
N GLN A 31 -7.37 -13.82 -13.43
CA GLN A 31 -7.21 -15.11 -12.74
C GLN A 31 -6.47 -16.13 -13.61
N SER A 32 -6.83 -16.24 -14.89
CA SER A 32 -6.20 -17.16 -15.83
C SER A 32 -4.72 -16.83 -16.09
N VAL A 33 -4.37 -15.56 -16.26
CA VAL A 33 -2.97 -15.14 -16.51
C VAL A 33 -2.14 -15.31 -15.24
N GLN A 34 -2.66 -14.90 -14.09
CA GLN A 34 -1.98 -15.04 -12.80
C GLN A 34 -1.75 -16.52 -12.47
N GLY A 35 -2.77 -17.38 -12.64
CA GLY A 35 -2.64 -18.82 -12.44
C GLY A 35 -1.62 -19.49 -13.38
N GLN A 36 -1.44 -18.98 -14.61
CA GLN A 36 -0.37 -19.44 -15.50
C GLN A 36 1.02 -19.06 -14.99
N LEU A 37 1.20 -17.85 -14.46
CA LEU A 37 2.46 -17.41 -13.86
C LEU A 37 2.80 -18.23 -12.62
N GLU A 38 1.82 -18.47 -11.74
CA GLU A 38 1.96 -19.30 -10.55
C GLU A 38 2.32 -20.75 -10.92
N SER A 39 1.68 -21.31 -11.97
CA SER A 39 2.00 -22.66 -12.47
C SER A 39 3.41 -22.76 -13.04
N LEU A 40 3.85 -21.74 -13.79
CA LEU A 40 5.21 -21.69 -14.33
C LEU A 40 6.26 -21.53 -13.22
N SER A 41 5.94 -20.73 -12.19
CA SER A 41 6.73 -20.63 -10.98
C SER A 41 6.86 -22.03 -10.34
N ALA A 42 5.75 -22.68 -10.01
CA ALA A 42 5.73 -24.00 -9.37
C ALA A 42 6.56 -25.05 -10.15
N LEU A 43 6.39 -25.14 -11.47
CA LEU A 43 7.18 -26.03 -12.32
C LEU A 43 8.69 -25.74 -12.24
N SER A 44 9.07 -24.45 -12.27
CA SER A 44 10.47 -24.08 -12.09
C SER A 44 11.00 -24.44 -10.70
N GLY A 45 10.14 -24.44 -9.66
CA GLY A 45 10.49 -24.89 -8.31
C GLY A 45 10.82 -26.38 -8.27
N GLU A 46 10.00 -27.22 -8.92
CA GLU A 46 10.26 -28.66 -9.05
C GLU A 46 11.57 -28.94 -9.79
N VAL A 47 11.86 -28.19 -10.86
CA VAL A 47 13.13 -28.30 -11.59
C VAL A 47 14.31 -27.92 -10.69
N ILE A 48 14.20 -26.84 -9.91
CA ILE A 48 15.24 -26.45 -8.95
C ILE A 48 15.53 -27.57 -7.95
N VAL A 49 14.47 -28.19 -7.39
CA VAL A 49 14.64 -29.34 -6.47
C VAL A 49 15.40 -30.48 -7.14
N GLY A 50 15.05 -30.82 -8.38
CA GLY A 50 15.78 -31.85 -9.15
C GLY A 50 17.24 -31.49 -9.41
N VAL A 51 17.51 -30.26 -9.84
CA VAL A 51 18.88 -29.76 -10.08
C VAL A 51 19.71 -29.75 -8.80
N VAL A 52 19.13 -29.39 -7.65
CA VAL A 52 19.81 -29.45 -6.35
C VAL A 52 20.17 -30.88 -5.97
N GLN A 53 19.28 -31.86 -6.22
CA GLN A 53 19.58 -33.27 -5.99
C GLN A 53 20.74 -33.76 -6.88
N GLU A 54 20.76 -33.35 -8.16
CA GLU A 54 21.86 -33.67 -9.07
C GLU A 54 23.19 -33.03 -8.62
N ILE A 55 23.16 -31.77 -8.17
CA ILE A 55 24.34 -31.09 -7.61
C ILE A 55 24.92 -31.87 -6.42
N ASN A 56 24.06 -32.29 -5.49
CA ASN A 56 24.49 -33.06 -4.32
C ASN A 56 25.10 -34.42 -4.73
N ALA A 57 24.49 -35.12 -5.68
CA ALA A 57 25.01 -36.40 -6.19
C ALA A 57 26.37 -36.23 -6.91
N LEU A 58 26.54 -35.14 -7.67
CA LEU A 58 27.82 -34.80 -8.30
C LEU A 58 28.89 -34.48 -7.26
N ALA A 59 28.55 -33.74 -6.20
CA ALA A 59 29.45 -33.45 -5.09
C ALA A 59 29.92 -34.73 -4.38
N GLU A 60 29.01 -35.66 -4.08
CA GLU A 60 29.33 -36.98 -3.53
C GLU A 60 30.25 -37.77 -4.46
N GLY A 61 30.00 -37.73 -5.77
CA GLY A 61 30.87 -38.33 -6.77
C GLY A 61 32.29 -37.76 -6.74
N VAL A 62 32.44 -36.44 -6.66
CA VAL A 62 33.76 -35.78 -6.57
C VAL A 62 34.48 -36.19 -5.28
N ALA A 63 33.79 -36.19 -4.14
CA ALA A 63 34.36 -36.60 -2.86
C ALA A 63 34.81 -38.07 -2.87
N ASN A 64 34.02 -38.97 -3.46
CA ASN A 64 34.39 -40.37 -3.61
C ASN A 64 35.63 -40.55 -4.50
N VAL A 65 35.71 -39.80 -5.62
CA VAL A 65 36.89 -39.82 -6.49
C VAL A 65 38.11 -39.24 -5.78
N ASN A 66 37.97 -38.18 -4.99
CA ASN A 66 39.04 -37.65 -4.15
C ASN A 66 39.58 -38.72 -3.19
N GLN A 67 38.71 -39.47 -2.50
CA GLN A 67 39.12 -40.58 -1.62
C GLN A 67 39.90 -41.65 -2.40
N ARG A 68 39.40 -42.06 -3.58
CA ARG A 68 40.06 -43.08 -4.41
C ARG A 68 41.43 -42.62 -4.93
N ILE A 69 41.60 -41.33 -5.24
CA ILE A 69 42.89 -40.77 -5.65
C ILE A 69 43.89 -40.84 -4.49
N ILE A 70 43.46 -40.45 -3.28
CA ILE A 70 44.28 -40.53 -2.06
C ILE A 70 44.75 -41.97 -1.82
N ASP A 71 43.83 -42.94 -1.91
CA ASP A 71 44.13 -44.36 -1.69
C ASP A 71 45.07 -44.92 -2.77
N ALA A 72 44.83 -44.59 -4.05
CA ALA A 72 45.60 -45.07 -5.19
C ALA A 72 47.04 -44.52 -5.21
N LYS A 73 47.27 -43.28 -4.78
CA LYS A 73 48.62 -42.68 -4.75
C LYS A 73 49.62 -43.44 -3.87
N SER A 74 49.14 -44.24 -2.92
CA SER A 74 49.99 -45.02 -2.02
C SER A 74 50.37 -46.41 -2.56
N PHE A 75 49.58 -46.99 -3.50
CA PHE A 75 49.70 -48.41 -3.87
C PHE A 75 49.45 -48.76 -5.36
N SER A 76 49.04 -47.82 -6.21
CA SER A 76 48.59 -48.08 -7.59
C SER A 76 49.58 -47.64 -8.69
N THR A 77 49.30 -48.04 -9.93
CA THR A 77 50.04 -47.60 -11.13
C THR A 77 49.64 -46.18 -11.54
N SER A 78 50.50 -45.49 -12.29
CA SER A 78 50.24 -44.13 -12.79
C SER A 78 48.96 -44.01 -13.62
N ASP A 79 48.60 -45.07 -14.34
CA ASP A 79 47.47 -45.08 -15.27
C ASP A 79 46.12 -45.06 -14.52
N GLU A 80 46.01 -45.81 -13.41
CA GLU A 80 44.79 -45.82 -12.58
C GLU A 80 44.52 -44.44 -11.96
N VAL A 81 45.57 -43.74 -11.52
CA VAL A 81 45.45 -42.38 -10.97
C VAL A 81 45.01 -41.39 -12.04
N ASN A 82 45.51 -41.50 -13.27
CA ASN A 82 45.10 -40.64 -14.38
C ASN A 82 43.63 -40.84 -14.75
N ASP A 83 43.14 -42.08 -14.79
CA ASP A 83 41.72 -42.37 -15.06
C ASP A 83 40.79 -41.77 -13.99
N LEU A 84 41.22 -41.75 -12.72
CA LEU A 84 40.49 -41.10 -11.63
C LEU A 84 40.48 -39.58 -11.75
N LEU A 85 41.61 -38.96 -12.15
CA LEU A 85 41.67 -37.53 -12.44
C LEU A 85 40.73 -37.15 -13.59
N ASP A 86 40.70 -37.94 -14.67
CA ASP A 86 39.76 -37.76 -15.77
C ASP A 86 38.30 -37.95 -15.35
N GLN A 87 38.02 -38.87 -14.43
CA GLN A 87 36.69 -39.05 -13.85
C GLN A 87 36.29 -37.82 -13.02
N ARG A 88 37.18 -37.29 -12.19
CA ARG A 88 36.96 -36.07 -11.40
C ARG A 88 36.65 -34.88 -12.31
N ASP A 89 37.45 -34.69 -13.36
CA ASP A 89 37.27 -33.57 -14.29
C ASP A 89 35.98 -33.68 -15.12
N ARG A 90 35.48 -34.89 -15.37
CA ARG A 90 34.13 -35.08 -15.94
C ARG A 90 33.03 -34.68 -14.97
N LEU A 91 33.13 -35.09 -13.71
CA LEU A 91 32.14 -34.73 -12.67
C LEU A 91 32.12 -33.22 -12.42
N LEU A 92 33.29 -32.58 -12.36
CA LEU A 92 33.40 -31.12 -12.23
C LEU A 92 32.81 -30.38 -13.44
N ARG A 93 32.98 -30.91 -14.66
CA ARG A 93 32.33 -30.35 -15.86
C ARG A 93 30.81 -30.47 -15.80
N GLN A 94 30.28 -31.63 -15.39
CA GLN A 94 28.84 -31.81 -15.19
C GLN A 94 28.30 -30.89 -14.09
N LEU A 95 29.06 -30.69 -13.00
CA LEU A 95 28.69 -29.75 -11.95
C LEU A 95 28.63 -28.30 -12.48
N ALA A 96 29.52 -27.93 -13.41
CA ALA A 96 29.57 -26.59 -13.99
C ALA A 96 28.36 -26.28 -14.88
N GLU A 97 27.75 -27.31 -15.48
CA GLU A 97 26.48 -27.18 -16.19
C GLU A 97 25.32 -26.85 -15.23
N LYS A 98 25.41 -27.29 -13.97
CA LYS A 98 24.36 -27.15 -12.97
C LYS A 98 24.49 -25.89 -12.13
N VAL A 99 25.70 -25.50 -11.72
CA VAL A 99 25.94 -24.34 -10.84
C VAL A 99 27.33 -23.76 -11.04
N SER A 100 27.50 -22.44 -10.81
CA SER A 100 28.82 -21.83 -10.73
C SER A 100 29.51 -22.25 -9.42
N PHE A 101 30.77 -22.70 -9.54
CA PHE A 101 31.61 -23.05 -8.40
C PHE A 101 33.05 -22.58 -8.61
N SER A 102 33.82 -22.57 -7.53
CA SER A 102 35.27 -22.40 -7.55
C SER A 102 35.94 -23.59 -6.88
N THR A 103 37.14 -23.95 -7.33
CA THR A 103 37.92 -25.04 -6.76
C THR A 103 39.20 -24.57 -6.12
N ILE A 104 39.65 -25.30 -5.10
CA ILE A 104 40.99 -25.17 -4.51
C ILE A 104 41.56 -26.58 -4.39
N GLU A 105 42.73 -26.83 -4.97
CA GLU A 105 43.44 -28.10 -4.77
C GLU A 105 44.07 -28.14 -3.38
N GLN A 106 43.94 -29.28 -2.71
CA GLN A 106 44.55 -29.52 -1.41
C GLN A 106 45.59 -30.63 -1.55
N ASP A 107 46.84 -30.26 -1.26
CA ASP A 107 48.03 -31.13 -1.24
C ASP A 107 48.29 -31.90 -2.55
N GLY A 108 47.66 -31.50 -3.66
CA GLY A 108 47.76 -32.16 -4.97
C GLY A 108 47.00 -33.51 -5.07
N ASP A 109 46.23 -33.87 -4.04
CA ASP A 109 45.58 -35.18 -3.90
C ASP A 109 44.05 -35.10 -3.90
N SER A 110 43.49 -33.97 -3.48
CA SER A 110 42.04 -33.75 -3.45
C SER A 110 41.67 -32.35 -3.92
N VAL A 111 40.41 -32.17 -4.31
CA VAL A 111 39.87 -30.86 -4.70
C VAL A 111 38.72 -30.46 -3.79
N ASN A 112 38.81 -29.24 -3.24
CA ASN A 112 37.75 -28.59 -2.52
C ASN A 112 36.89 -27.80 -3.50
N VAL A 113 35.57 -27.89 -3.36
CA VAL A 113 34.60 -27.22 -4.25
C VAL A 113 33.75 -26.27 -3.41
N PHE A 114 33.66 -25.01 -3.85
CA PHE A 114 32.91 -23.96 -3.16
C PHE A 114 31.85 -23.35 -4.09
N ILE A 115 30.65 -23.10 -3.56
CA ILE A 115 29.53 -22.45 -4.25
C ILE A 115 29.04 -21.24 -3.45
N GLY A 116 28.22 -20.38 -4.07
CA GLY A 116 27.43 -19.39 -3.30
C GLY A 116 28.24 -18.42 -2.46
N GLY A 117 29.31 -17.82 -3.01
CA GLY A 117 30.14 -16.86 -2.28
C GLY A 117 31.15 -17.49 -1.30
N GLY A 118 31.51 -18.75 -1.53
CA GLY A 118 32.60 -19.43 -0.80
C GLY A 118 32.14 -20.51 0.18
N GLN A 119 30.88 -20.97 0.09
CA GLN A 119 30.41 -22.06 0.93
C GLN A 119 30.92 -23.41 0.42
N PRO A 120 31.48 -24.25 1.31
CA PRO A 120 32.10 -25.52 0.91
C PRO A 120 31.06 -26.57 0.55
N LEU A 121 30.97 -26.95 -0.72
CA LEU A 121 30.16 -28.09 -1.17
C LEU A 121 30.92 -29.42 -0.99
N VAL A 122 32.23 -29.42 -1.32
CA VAL A 122 33.14 -30.56 -1.13
C VAL A 122 34.37 -30.08 -0.37
N LEU A 123 34.75 -30.79 0.69
CA LEU A 123 35.98 -30.59 1.44
C LEU A 123 36.76 -31.90 1.53
N GLY A 124 37.77 -32.06 0.68
CA GLY A 124 38.54 -33.29 0.55
C GLY A 124 37.63 -34.45 0.17
N VAL A 125 37.31 -35.29 1.14
CA VAL A 125 36.48 -36.49 0.98
C VAL A 125 35.10 -36.36 1.62
N ASP A 126 34.82 -35.22 2.24
CA ASP A 126 33.54 -34.91 2.85
C ASP A 126 32.69 -33.99 1.95
N THR A 127 31.38 -34.08 2.09
CA THR A 127 30.42 -33.22 1.37
C THR A 127 29.48 -32.51 2.33
N ASN A 128 29.05 -31.32 1.93
CA ASN A 128 27.89 -30.64 2.50
C ASN A 128 26.75 -30.69 1.49
N ALA A 129 25.51 -30.62 1.96
CA ALA A 129 24.35 -30.71 1.09
C ALA A 129 23.75 -29.33 0.83
N LEU A 130 23.43 -29.05 -0.43
CA LEU A 130 22.52 -27.98 -0.80
C LEU A 130 21.08 -28.44 -0.55
N VAL A 131 20.27 -27.59 0.06
CA VAL A 131 18.89 -27.86 0.43
C VAL A 131 18.02 -26.73 -0.09
N VAL A 132 16.92 -27.08 -0.74
CA VAL A 132 15.86 -26.13 -1.04
C VAL A 132 15.04 -25.96 0.23
N SER A 133 15.10 -24.77 0.84
CA SER A 133 14.46 -24.48 2.11
C SER A 133 13.02 -23.99 1.95
N ASP A 134 12.68 -23.37 0.82
CA ASP A 134 11.30 -22.95 0.56
C ASP A 134 10.97 -22.90 -0.94
N THR A 135 9.85 -23.54 -1.29
CA THR A 135 9.17 -23.45 -2.58
C THR A 135 7.66 -23.40 -2.34
N GLN A 136 7.19 -22.54 -1.44
CA GLN A 136 5.75 -22.36 -1.23
C GLN A 136 5.04 -22.15 -2.56
N ALA A 137 3.97 -22.92 -2.79
CA ALA A 137 3.16 -22.78 -3.98
C ALA A 137 2.58 -21.35 -4.04
N GLY A 138 2.81 -20.66 -5.16
CA GLY A 138 2.42 -19.25 -5.34
C GLY A 138 3.49 -18.23 -4.95
N SER A 139 4.56 -18.65 -4.27
CA SER A 139 5.77 -17.83 -4.09
C SER A 139 6.60 -17.84 -5.38
N PHE A 140 7.18 -16.69 -5.74
CA PHE A 140 8.15 -16.58 -6.84
C PHE A 140 9.58 -16.65 -6.30
N GLU A 141 9.74 -16.48 -5.00
CA GLU A 141 10.98 -16.55 -4.27
C GLU A 141 11.37 -18.03 -4.04
N VAL A 142 12.66 -18.31 -3.92
CA VAL A 142 13.17 -19.66 -3.62
C VAL A 142 14.21 -19.56 -2.53
N GLY A 143 13.99 -20.29 -1.44
CA GLY A 143 15.00 -20.45 -0.40
C GLY A 143 16.02 -21.51 -0.79
N LEU A 144 17.30 -21.17 -0.77
CA LEU A 144 18.42 -22.12 -0.85
C LEU A 144 19.31 -22.00 0.37
N SER A 145 19.56 -23.13 1.02
CA SER A 145 20.43 -23.22 2.17
C SER A 145 21.49 -24.30 1.99
N MET A 146 22.70 -24.06 2.45
CA MET A 146 23.70 -25.10 2.62
C MET A 146 23.61 -25.71 4.02
N ASN A 147 23.48 -27.02 4.11
CA ASN A 147 23.58 -27.76 5.36
C ASN A 147 25.04 -28.10 5.65
N ILE A 148 25.61 -27.41 6.63
CA ILE A 148 26.98 -27.61 7.10
C ILE A 148 26.92 -28.20 8.51
N SER A 149 27.30 -29.47 8.64
CA SER A 149 27.30 -30.19 9.93
C SER A 149 25.98 -30.10 10.72
N GLY A 150 24.84 -30.16 10.02
CA GLY A 150 23.51 -30.09 10.61
C GLY A 150 22.97 -28.67 10.83
N ARG A 151 23.69 -27.64 10.39
CA ARG A 151 23.25 -26.23 10.45
C ARG A 151 22.95 -25.72 9.06
N LEU A 152 21.75 -25.20 8.85
CA LEU A 152 21.37 -24.54 7.60
C LEU A 152 21.95 -23.12 7.57
N ARG A 153 22.62 -22.80 6.47
CA ARG A 153 23.10 -21.46 6.14
C ARG A 153 22.44 -21.01 4.86
N ASP A 154 21.66 -19.94 4.91
CA ASP A 154 21.05 -19.35 3.71
C ASP A 154 22.13 -18.86 2.73
N ILE A 155 21.96 -19.22 1.47
CA ILE A 155 22.82 -18.84 0.34
C ILE A 155 22.01 -18.34 -0.86
N SER A 156 20.71 -18.12 -0.73
CA SER A 156 19.77 -17.82 -1.82
C SER A 156 20.29 -16.72 -2.74
N GLY A 157 20.75 -15.59 -2.18
CA GLY A 157 21.28 -14.46 -2.95
C GLY A 157 22.72 -14.60 -3.49
N SER A 158 23.40 -15.72 -3.25
CA SER A 158 24.81 -15.92 -3.64
C SER A 158 25.00 -16.98 -4.73
N VAL A 159 24.00 -17.82 -4.98
CA VAL A 159 24.08 -18.88 -5.99
C VAL A 159 23.86 -18.29 -7.39
N THR A 160 24.80 -18.56 -8.30
CA THR A 160 24.77 -18.05 -9.67
C THR A 160 25.24 -19.11 -10.66
N GLY A 161 25.04 -18.84 -11.96
CA GLY A 161 25.49 -19.70 -13.06
C GLY A 161 24.81 -21.08 -13.16
N GLY A 162 25.14 -21.80 -14.22
CA GLY A 162 24.52 -23.08 -14.55
C GLY A 162 23.00 -23.04 -14.73
N GLU A 163 22.41 -24.23 -14.81
CA GLU A 163 20.97 -24.43 -14.85
C GLU A 163 20.27 -23.88 -13.61
N LEU A 164 20.82 -24.12 -12.40
CA LEU A 164 20.25 -23.66 -11.14
C LEU A 164 20.11 -22.13 -11.11
N GLY A 165 21.20 -21.40 -11.40
CA GLY A 165 21.17 -19.95 -11.43
C GLY A 165 20.28 -19.39 -12.54
N GLY A 166 20.09 -20.13 -13.64
CA GLY A 166 19.12 -19.78 -14.68
C GLY A 166 17.69 -19.81 -14.19
N HIS A 167 17.30 -20.88 -13.49
CA HIS A 167 15.97 -21.02 -12.90
C HIS A 167 15.71 -20.02 -11.77
N LEU A 168 16.70 -19.75 -10.91
CA LEU A 168 16.58 -18.72 -9.87
C LEU A 168 16.32 -17.34 -10.50
N ARG A 169 17.11 -16.93 -11.50
CA ARG A 169 16.88 -15.65 -12.20
C ARG A 169 15.54 -15.59 -12.92
N LEU A 170 15.12 -16.68 -13.57
CA LEU A 170 13.82 -16.75 -14.23
C LEU A 170 12.71 -16.43 -13.24
N ARG A 171 12.76 -17.01 -12.03
CA ARG A 171 11.73 -16.80 -11.02
C ARG A 171 11.80 -15.41 -10.39
N GLU A 172 12.98 -15.00 -9.91
CA GLU A 172 13.17 -13.76 -9.14
C GLU A 172 13.13 -12.49 -10.00
N GLN A 173 13.65 -12.54 -11.22
CA GLN A 173 13.75 -11.36 -12.09
C GLN A 173 12.75 -11.43 -13.25
N GLY A 174 12.43 -12.62 -13.75
CA GLY A 174 11.49 -12.77 -14.86
C GLY A 174 10.04 -12.78 -14.39
N LEU A 175 9.67 -13.83 -13.65
CA LEU A 175 8.28 -14.12 -13.30
C LEU A 175 7.74 -13.20 -12.21
N ALA A 176 8.54 -12.96 -11.15
CA ALA A 176 8.17 -12.05 -10.07
C ALA A 176 7.89 -10.63 -10.58
N GLU A 177 8.77 -10.07 -11.43
CA GLU A 177 8.60 -8.72 -11.98
C GLU A 177 7.32 -8.62 -12.84
N VAL A 178 7.05 -9.65 -13.65
CA VAL A 178 5.81 -9.70 -14.45
C VAL A 178 4.58 -9.79 -13.55
N ALA A 179 4.62 -10.61 -12.50
CA ALA A 179 3.54 -10.74 -11.54
C ALA A 179 3.28 -9.41 -10.79
N ASP A 180 4.33 -8.71 -10.37
CA ASP A 180 4.21 -7.45 -9.64
C ASP A 180 3.63 -6.33 -10.52
N LYS A 181 4.03 -6.26 -11.79
CA LYS A 181 3.49 -5.30 -12.77
C LYS A 181 2.06 -5.63 -13.16
N LEU A 182 1.73 -6.91 -13.33
CA LEU A 182 0.36 -7.35 -13.60
C LEU A 182 -0.56 -7.01 -12.42
N GLY A 183 -0.09 -7.27 -11.20
CA GLY A 183 -0.76 -6.89 -9.96
C GLY A 183 -0.92 -5.38 -9.78
N LEU A 184 0.05 -4.57 -10.23
CA LEU A 184 -0.06 -3.10 -10.21
C LEU A 184 -1.21 -2.63 -11.12
N VAL A 185 -1.26 -3.13 -12.36
CA VAL A 185 -2.34 -2.80 -13.30
C VAL A 185 -3.70 -3.18 -12.70
N GLN A 186 -3.81 -4.36 -12.10
CA GLN A 186 -5.02 -4.81 -11.44
C GLN A 186 -5.40 -3.91 -10.27
N THR A 187 -4.45 -3.57 -9.40
CA THR A 187 -4.67 -2.71 -8.23
C THR A 187 -5.20 -1.34 -8.66
N LEU A 188 -4.62 -0.75 -9.71
CA LEU A 188 -5.10 0.50 -10.29
C LEU A 188 -6.51 0.38 -10.87
N VAL A 189 -6.80 -0.71 -11.58
CA VAL A 189 -8.15 -0.96 -12.13
C VAL A 189 -9.17 -1.07 -11.00
N VAL A 190 -8.92 -1.92 -10.01
CA VAL A 190 -9.82 -2.11 -8.85
C VAL A 190 -10.05 -0.79 -8.13
N HIS A 191 -8.97 -0.07 -7.81
CA HIS A 191 -9.07 1.23 -7.13
C HIS A 191 -9.95 2.21 -7.90
N ASN A 192 -9.66 2.44 -9.19
CA ASN A 192 -10.38 3.43 -9.98
C ASN A 192 -11.86 3.05 -10.16
N PHE A 193 -12.15 1.77 -10.40
CA PHE A 193 -13.53 1.32 -10.55
C PHE A 193 -14.31 1.39 -9.25
N ASN A 194 -13.73 0.96 -8.12
CA ASN A 194 -14.39 1.07 -6.81
C ASN A 194 -14.58 2.52 -6.39
N ASN A 195 -13.59 3.38 -6.61
CA ASN A 195 -13.67 4.80 -6.29
C ASN A 195 -14.80 5.49 -7.10
N ILE A 196 -14.85 5.27 -8.42
CA ILE A 196 -15.93 5.83 -9.25
C ILE A 196 -17.29 5.24 -8.89
N HIS A 197 -17.36 3.92 -8.69
CA HIS A 197 -18.63 3.24 -8.40
C HIS A 197 -19.22 3.69 -7.05
N SER A 198 -18.39 3.84 -6.02
CA SER A 198 -18.83 4.28 -4.69
C SER A 198 -19.32 5.73 -4.63
N GLN A 199 -18.92 6.57 -5.58
CA GLN A 199 -19.42 7.94 -5.72
C GLN A 199 -20.77 8.02 -6.45
N GLY A 200 -21.18 6.97 -7.15
CA GLY A 200 -22.41 6.95 -7.92
C GLY A 200 -23.63 6.50 -7.11
N VAL A 201 -24.79 6.54 -7.76
CA VAL A 201 -26.03 5.91 -7.28
C VAL A 201 -26.57 4.91 -8.31
N ASP A 202 -27.15 3.83 -7.79
CA ASP A 202 -27.71 2.75 -8.57
C ASP A 202 -29.15 3.06 -9.05
N LEU A 203 -29.81 2.12 -9.74
CA LEU A 203 -31.19 2.33 -10.21
C LEU A 203 -32.23 2.36 -9.08
N ASN A 204 -31.88 1.85 -7.91
CA ASN A 204 -32.72 1.85 -6.73
C ASN A 204 -32.54 3.14 -5.91
N GLY A 205 -31.63 4.04 -6.33
CA GLY A 205 -31.28 5.26 -5.61
C GLY A 205 -30.35 5.00 -4.42
N VAL A 206 -29.75 3.81 -4.33
CA VAL A 206 -28.77 3.45 -3.30
C VAL A 206 -27.38 3.85 -3.77
N GLN A 207 -26.56 4.37 -2.87
CA GLN A 207 -25.17 4.69 -3.17
C GLN A 207 -24.40 3.42 -3.55
N GLY A 208 -23.55 3.51 -4.58
CA GLY A 208 -22.68 2.41 -4.96
C GLY A 208 -21.68 2.07 -3.85
N GLY A 209 -21.22 0.83 -3.84
CA GLY A 209 -20.10 0.39 -3.01
C GLY A 209 -18.91 -0.02 -3.86
N ASP A 210 -18.08 -0.92 -3.33
CA ASP A 210 -17.01 -1.55 -4.09
C ASP A 210 -17.59 -2.41 -5.23
N LEU A 211 -17.06 -2.21 -6.45
CA LEU A 211 -17.41 -3.04 -7.62
C LEU A 211 -16.65 -4.37 -7.59
N PHE A 212 -15.37 -4.32 -7.24
CA PHE A 212 -14.47 -5.45 -7.07
C PHE A 212 -14.02 -5.60 -5.62
N THR A 213 -13.46 -6.74 -5.23
CA THR A 213 -12.87 -6.96 -3.89
C THR A 213 -12.05 -5.75 -3.43
N SER A 214 -12.29 -5.28 -2.21
CA SER A 214 -11.53 -4.16 -1.63
C SER A 214 -10.04 -4.47 -1.59
N LEU A 215 -9.21 -3.50 -2.01
CA LEU A 215 -7.75 -3.65 -1.97
C LEU A 215 -7.21 -3.88 -0.56
N ASN A 216 -7.91 -3.42 0.46
CA ASN A 216 -7.51 -3.52 1.86
C ASN A 216 -8.40 -4.50 2.64
N ASP A 217 -9.06 -5.44 1.94
CA ASP A 217 -9.63 -6.60 2.62
C ASP A 217 -8.55 -7.29 3.47
N ARG A 218 -8.95 -7.71 4.67
CA ARG A 218 -8.02 -8.21 5.69
C ARG A 218 -7.19 -9.40 5.20
N ASN A 219 -7.80 -10.32 4.45
CA ASN A 219 -7.09 -11.48 3.94
C ASN A 219 -6.06 -11.08 2.89
N LEU A 220 -6.34 -10.04 2.10
CA LEU A 220 -5.38 -9.51 1.14
C LEU A 220 -4.20 -8.87 1.83
N GLN A 221 -4.45 -8.04 2.85
CA GLN A 221 -3.38 -7.38 3.61
C GLN A 221 -2.39 -8.39 4.20
N LEU A 222 -2.89 -9.52 4.71
CA LEU A 222 -2.05 -10.61 5.24
C LEU A 222 -1.38 -11.42 4.13
N SER A 223 -2.06 -11.69 3.02
CA SER A 223 -1.49 -12.46 1.89
C SER A 223 -0.36 -11.74 1.14
N ARG A 224 -0.22 -10.43 1.35
CA ARG A 224 0.86 -9.61 0.78
C ARG A 224 2.20 -9.78 1.51
N VAL A 225 2.27 -10.62 2.54
CA VAL A 225 3.50 -10.87 3.29
C VAL A 225 3.94 -12.32 3.13
N VAL A 226 5.20 -12.50 2.75
CA VAL A 226 5.91 -13.77 2.79
C VAL A 226 6.97 -13.71 3.89
N TYR A 227 7.01 -14.73 4.73
CA TYR A 227 7.90 -14.83 5.88
C TYR A 227 9.18 -15.55 5.46
N ALA A 228 10.35 -14.98 5.74
CA ALA A 228 11.61 -15.63 5.36
C ALA A 228 11.85 -16.90 6.20
N PRO A 229 12.39 -17.99 5.63
CA PRO A 229 12.64 -19.26 6.33
C PRO A 229 13.64 -19.19 7.50
N GLY A 230 14.33 -18.06 7.66
CA GLY A 230 15.28 -17.80 8.75
C GLY A 230 14.66 -17.11 9.96
N ASN A 231 13.38 -16.74 9.91
CA ASN A 231 12.70 -16.07 11.01
C ASN A 231 12.59 -17.00 12.21
N THR A 232 12.81 -16.43 13.39
CA THR A 232 12.90 -17.23 14.63
C THR A 232 11.56 -17.66 15.21
N SER A 233 10.48 -16.97 14.84
CA SER A 233 9.13 -17.24 15.34
C SER A 233 8.09 -17.26 14.23
N ASP A 234 7.24 -18.29 14.25
CA ASP A 234 6.12 -18.48 13.33
C ASP A 234 4.85 -17.74 13.78
N ASP A 235 4.89 -17.06 14.94
CA ASP A 235 3.74 -16.34 15.51
C ASP A 235 3.68 -14.85 15.12
N THR A 236 4.63 -14.38 14.30
CA THR A 236 4.67 -13.00 13.83
C THR A 236 3.52 -12.72 12.88
N VAL A 237 2.88 -11.58 13.05
CA VAL A 237 1.77 -11.12 12.20
C VAL A 237 2.17 -9.78 11.60
N VAL A 238 2.35 -9.77 10.29
CA VAL A 238 2.59 -8.56 9.51
C VAL A 238 1.52 -8.43 8.43
N SER A 239 1.06 -7.21 8.19
CA SER A 239 0.09 -6.90 7.16
C SER A 239 0.52 -5.71 6.31
N VAL A 240 0.05 -5.66 5.06
CA VAL A 240 0.35 -4.59 4.10
C VAL A 240 -0.95 -3.96 3.59
N ALA A 241 -1.12 -2.67 3.85
CA ALA A 241 -2.22 -1.87 3.33
C ALA A 241 -1.75 -1.03 2.14
N VAL A 242 -2.60 -0.90 1.13
CA VAL A 242 -2.38 0.00 0.00
C VAL A 242 -3.05 1.32 0.33
N ASP A 243 -2.26 2.39 0.40
CA ASP A 243 -2.74 3.72 0.81
C ASP A 243 -3.02 4.59 -0.42
N ASP A 244 -2.09 4.60 -1.37
CA ASP A 244 -2.20 5.34 -2.63
C ASP A 244 -1.75 4.47 -3.82
N PRO A 245 -2.71 3.84 -4.53
CA PRO A 245 -2.43 3.05 -5.71
C PRO A 245 -1.66 3.78 -6.81
N ALA A 246 -1.79 5.11 -6.93
CA ALA A 246 -1.10 5.88 -7.97
C ALA A 246 0.41 6.03 -7.70
N SER A 247 0.82 5.91 -6.43
CA SER A 247 2.22 5.95 -6.00
C SER A 247 2.87 4.57 -5.92
N LEU A 248 2.11 3.49 -6.13
CA LEU A 248 2.63 2.12 -6.10
C LEU A 248 3.66 1.87 -7.20
N VAL A 249 4.76 1.23 -6.80
CA VAL A 249 5.75 0.65 -7.71
C VAL A 249 5.51 -0.86 -7.80
N GLY A 250 5.48 -1.40 -9.02
CA GLY A 250 5.33 -2.84 -9.28
C GLY A 250 6.60 -3.62 -8.92
N SER A 251 6.84 -3.79 -7.62
CA SER A 251 7.99 -4.52 -7.07
C SER A 251 7.64 -5.10 -5.69
N SER A 252 8.30 -6.19 -5.32
CA SER A 252 8.42 -6.64 -3.93
C SER A 252 9.38 -5.78 -3.10
N TYR A 253 9.28 -5.86 -1.78
CA TYR A 253 10.15 -5.17 -0.83
C TYR A 253 10.66 -6.13 0.22
N VAL A 254 11.95 -6.07 0.54
CA VAL A 254 12.55 -6.83 1.64
C VAL A 254 12.58 -5.93 2.87
N PHE A 255 11.78 -6.27 3.86
CA PHE A 255 11.80 -5.68 5.19
C PHE A 255 12.69 -6.52 6.10
N ALA A 256 13.76 -5.93 6.64
CA ALA A 256 14.71 -6.61 7.50
C ALA A 256 14.78 -5.93 8.87
N LEU A 257 14.76 -6.74 9.94
CA LEU A 257 14.90 -6.31 11.32
C LEU A 257 16.27 -6.73 11.87
N ASN A 258 16.96 -5.80 12.52
CA ASN A 258 18.24 -6.02 13.18
C ASN A 258 18.26 -5.35 14.56
N GLY A 259 19.08 -5.81 15.50
CA GLY A 259 19.17 -5.28 16.86
C GLY A 259 18.36 -6.08 17.89
N VAL A 260 18.63 -5.82 19.16
CA VAL A 260 18.01 -6.52 20.31
C VAL A 260 17.36 -5.49 21.23
N GLY A 261 16.10 -5.70 21.58
CA GLY A 261 15.30 -4.81 22.44
C GLY A 261 14.74 -3.59 21.72
N VAL A 262 15.57 -2.91 20.94
CA VAL A 262 15.14 -1.90 19.96
C VAL A 262 15.67 -2.35 18.60
N PHE A 263 14.80 -2.39 17.61
CA PHE A 263 15.17 -2.84 16.27
C PHE A 263 15.59 -1.66 15.39
N ASN A 264 16.70 -1.79 14.69
CA ASN A 264 16.94 -1.06 13.46
C ASN A 264 16.27 -1.82 12.32
N TYR A 265 15.56 -1.12 11.45
CA TYR A 265 14.93 -1.73 10.30
C TYR A 265 15.36 -1.06 9.00
N SER A 266 15.29 -1.83 7.92
CA SER A 266 15.43 -1.35 6.54
C SER A 266 14.38 -2.00 5.66
N LEU A 267 13.81 -1.22 4.76
CA LEU A 267 12.91 -1.65 3.71
C LEU A 267 13.58 -1.37 2.36
N THR A 268 13.93 -2.43 1.64
CA THR A 268 14.64 -2.34 0.36
C THR A 268 13.74 -2.80 -0.78
N ARG A 269 13.58 -1.99 -1.81
CA ARG A 269 12.81 -2.36 -3.00
C ARG A 269 13.61 -3.35 -3.85
N ALA A 270 12.98 -4.44 -4.28
CA ALA A 270 13.66 -5.53 -4.95
C ALA A 270 14.06 -5.20 -6.39
N SER A 271 13.30 -4.35 -7.09
CA SER A 271 13.54 -4.04 -8.50
C SER A 271 14.80 -3.21 -8.76
N ASP A 272 15.22 -2.36 -7.82
CA ASP A 272 16.35 -1.44 -7.97
C ASP A 272 17.34 -1.45 -6.79
N GLY A 273 17.03 -2.17 -5.71
CA GLY A 273 17.87 -2.25 -4.51
C GLY A 273 17.88 -0.97 -3.67
N VAL A 274 16.98 -0.03 -3.92
CA VAL A 274 16.91 1.23 -3.18
C VAL A 274 16.30 0.97 -1.79
N VAL A 275 16.96 1.49 -0.74
CA VAL A 275 16.38 1.55 0.60
C VAL A 275 15.32 2.65 0.63
N VAL A 276 14.05 2.25 0.63
CA VAL A 276 12.89 3.16 0.56
C VAL A 276 12.57 3.72 1.95
N LYS A 277 12.85 2.94 2.99
CA LYS A 277 12.66 3.35 4.38
C LYS A 277 13.69 2.66 5.27
N GLU A 278 14.15 3.37 6.28
CA GLU A 278 14.93 2.80 7.37
C GLU A 278 14.65 3.58 8.64
N GLY A 279 14.92 2.97 9.79
CA GLY A 279 14.72 3.63 11.07
C GLY A 279 14.85 2.70 12.25
N ILE A 280 14.25 3.14 13.36
CA ILE A 280 14.29 2.45 14.64
C ILE A 280 12.86 2.14 15.08
N LEU A 281 12.62 0.92 15.55
CA LEU A 281 11.33 0.46 16.08
C LEU A 281 11.49 -0.02 17.52
N PRO A 282 10.66 0.47 18.46
CA PRO A 282 10.60 -0.11 19.80
C PRO A 282 9.98 -1.52 19.71
N ASN A 283 10.40 -2.43 20.59
CA ASN A 283 9.83 -3.79 20.65
C ASN A 283 8.48 -3.79 21.39
N VAL A 284 7.53 -2.99 20.90
CA VAL A 284 6.13 -2.92 21.36
C VAL A 284 5.24 -2.84 20.12
N PHE A 285 4.23 -3.70 20.02
CA PHE A 285 3.37 -3.81 18.84
C PHE A 285 1.91 -3.49 19.20
N PRO A 286 1.10 -2.93 18.28
CA PRO A 286 1.38 -2.76 16.85
C PRO A 286 2.32 -1.58 16.53
N GLN A 287 3.07 -1.69 15.43
CA GLN A 287 3.85 -0.61 14.82
C GLN A 287 3.51 -0.51 13.34
N THR A 288 3.05 0.67 12.89
CA THR A 288 2.78 0.95 11.48
C THR A 288 3.90 1.79 10.89
N ILE A 289 4.34 1.42 9.69
CA ILE A 289 5.38 2.12 8.93
C ILE A 289 4.79 2.56 7.61
N ASP A 290 4.71 3.88 7.41
CA ASP A 290 4.31 4.48 6.15
C ASP A 290 5.49 4.54 5.17
N THR A 291 5.22 4.19 3.93
CA THR A 291 6.19 4.28 2.83
C THR A 291 5.82 5.41 1.87
N ASN A 292 6.80 5.85 1.09
CA ASN A 292 6.56 6.83 0.03
C ASN A 292 6.10 6.16 -1.29
N ASP A 293 5.99 4.83 -1.31
CA ASP A 293 5.64 4.05 -2.49
C ASP A 293 4.15 3.65 -2.48
N GLY A 294 3.30 4.43 -1.82
CA GLY A 294 1.84 4.25 -1.86
C GLY A 294 1.28 3.10 -1.02
N PHE A 295 2.06 2.55 -0.08
CA PHE A 295 1.61 1.52 0.84
C PHE A 295 2.18 1.71 2.25
N SER A 296 1.54 1.10 3.22
CA SER A 296 1.98 1.02 4.61
C SER A 296 1.99 -0.45 5.03
N PHE A 297 2.78 -0.76 6.04
CA PHE A 297 2.76 -2.10 6.62
C PHE A 297 2.80 -2.02 8.13
N THR A 298 2.18 -3.00 8.78
CA THR A 298 2.04 -3.04 10.23
C THR A 298 2.62 -4.33 10.77
N LEU A 299 3.54 -4.21 11.73
CA LEU A 299 3.93 -5.31 12.61
C LEU A 299 2.90 -5.34 13.73
N GLU A 300 1.98 -6.29 13.67
CA GLU A 300 0.78 -6.26 14.52
C GLU A 300 1.00 -6.95 15.86
N ALA A 301 1.57 -8.15 15.81
CA ALA A 301 1.73 -9.01 16.96
C ALA A 301 2.82 -10.07 16.70
N GLY A 302 3.20 -10.77 17.78
CA GLY A 302 4.16 -11.88 17.74
C GLY A 302 5.55 -11.50 18.23
N ASN A 303 6.45 -12.48 18.21
CA ASN A 303 7.80 -12.38 18.75
C ASN A 303 8.81 -12.13 17.63
N PHE A 304 9.00 -10.86 17.27
CA PHE A 304 10.03 -10.44 16.33
C PHE A 304 11.42 -10.51 16.97
N SER A 305 12.42 -10.87 16.18
CA SER A 305 13.82 -11.01 16.61
C SER A 305 14.81 -10.37 15.65
N ASN A 306 16.04 -10.21 16.15
CA ASN A 306 17.17 -9.82 15.33
C ASN A 306 17.39 -10.82 14.18
N GLY A 307 17.41 -10.31 12.95
CA GLY A 307 17.65 -11.09 11.74
C GLY A 307 16.38 -11.54 11.04
N ASP A 308 15.19 -11.30 11.59
CA ASP A 308 13.94 -11.60 10.91
C ASP A 308 13.80 -10.76 9.62
N GLN A 309 13.31 -11.39 8.57
CA GLN A 309 13.07 -10.80 7.26
C GLN A 309 11.67 -11.15 6.74
N PHE A 310 11.06 -10.18 6.06
CA PHE A 310 9.73 -10.31 5.47
C PHE A 310 9.77 -9.75 4.05
N ILE A 311 9.14 -10.44 3.12
CA ILE A 311 9.00 -9.97 1.75
C ILE A 311 7.56 -9.44 1.60
N LEU A 312 7.45 -8.16 1.31
CA LEU A 312 6.19 -7.45 1.16
C LEU A 312 5.87 -7.33 -0.33
N HIS A 313 4.63 -7.66 -0.70
CA HIS A 313 4.13 -7.57 -2.07
C HIS A 313 2.91 -6.65 -2.16
N PRO A 314 3.09 -5.31 -2.16
CA PRO A 314 1.95 -4.38 -2.16
C PRO A 314 0.97 -4.58 -3.33
N THR A 315 1.51 -4.93 -4.51
CA THR A 315 0.74 -5.07 -5.75
C THR A 315 0.36 -6.50 -6.10
N ARG A 316 1.06 -7.51 -5.56
CA ARG A 316 0.84 -8.92 -5.93
C ARG A 316 -0.37 -9.46 -5.17
N LEU A 317 -1.34 -9.99 -5.89
CA LEU A 317 -2.50 -10.66 -5.32
C LEU A 317 -2.57 -12.10 -5.85
N PRO A 318 -2.90 -13.09 -5.00
CA PRO A 318 -3.17 -14.45 -5.47
C PRO A 318 -4.25 -14.45 -6.53
N ALA A 319 -4.15 -15.35 -7.52
CA ALA A 319 -5.09 -15.39 -8.65
C ALA A 319 -6.56 -15.26 -8.22
N ASN A 320 -7.01 -16.06 -7.25
CA ASN A 320 -8.42 -16.21 -6.87
C ASN A 320 -9.00 -15.06 -6.03
N ASN A 321 -8.21 -14.04 -5.70
CA ASN A 321 -8.59 -13.03 -4.72
C ASN A 321 -9.28 -11.79 -5.33
N LEU A 322 -9.22 -11.64 -6.65
CA LEU A 322 -10.03 -10.66 -7.38
C LEU A 322 -11.42 -11.22 -7.66
N GLN A 323 -12.46 -10.53 -7.21
CA GLN A 323 -13.85 -10.91 -7.45
C GLN A 323 -14.67 -9.68 -7.83
N LEU A 324 -15.71 -9.89 -8.64
CA LEU A 324 -16.77 -8.92 -8.87
C LEU A 324 -17.80 -9.05 -7.74
N LEU A 325 -18.04 -7.98 -6.99
CA LEU A 325 -18.96 -7.99 -5.85
C LEU A 325 -20.40 -7.67 -6.26
N VAL A 326 -20.59 -6.97 -7.38
CA VAL A 326 -21.91 -6.57 -7.89
C VAL A 326 -22.41 -7.60 -8.90
N SER A 327 -23.53 -8.26 -8.59
CA SER A 327 -24.16 -9.26 -9.47
C SER A 327 -25.46 -8.81 -10.12
N ASP A 328 -26.15 -7.81 -9.53
CA ASP A 328 -27.38 -7.23 -10.09
C ASP A 328 -27.04 -6.05 -11.02
N PRO A 329 -27.47 -6.08 -12.30
CA PRO A 329 -27.36 -4.93 -13.20
C PRO A 329 -27.93 -3.62 -12.64
N ALA A 330 -28.99 -3.69 -11.83
CA ALA A 330 -29.61 -2.51 -11.23
C ALA A 330 -28.69 -1.81 -10.23
N SER A 331 -27.79 -2.56 -9.58
CA SER A 331 -26.83 -2.07 -8.59
C SER A 331 -25.61 -1.34 -9.17
N LEU A 332 -25.46 -1.28 -10.50
CA LEU A 332 -24.41 -0.47 -11.12
C LEU A 332 -24.66 1.03 -10.91
N ALA A 333 -23.72 1.69 -10.26
CA ALA A 333 -23.86 3.07 -9.83
C ALA A 333 -23.52 4.09 -10.94
N PHE A 334 -24.38 4.19 -11.97
CA PHE A 334 -24.22 5.14 -13.08
C PHE A 334 -24.86 6.51 -12.85
N GLY A 335 -25.72 6.65 -11.83
CA GLY A 335 -26.32 7.93 -11.48
C GLY A 335 -25.36 8.82 -10.70
N LEU A 336 -25.55 10.13 -10.81
CA LEU A 336 -24.94 11.06 -9.87
C LEU A 336 -25.80 11.13 -8.60
N PRO A 337 -25.18 11.23 -7.41
CA PRO A 337 -25.92 11.32 -6.15
C PRO A 337 -26.71 12.61 -6.01
N VAL A 338 -26.31 13.66 -6.73
CA VAL A 338 -27.01 14.93 -6.79
C VAL A 338 -27.58 15.10 -8.19
N SER A 339 -28.88 15.39 -8.24
CA SER A 339 -29.56 15.77 -9.47
C SER A 339 -30.08 17.19 -9.36
N SER A 340 -30.17 17.88 -10.49
CA SER A 340 -30.65 19.24 -10.55
C SER A 340 -31.63 19.39 -11.69
N ILE A 341 -32.75 20.06 -11.44
CA ILE A 341 -33.82 20.22 -12.42
C ILE A 341 -34.18 21.70 -12.50
N ALA A 342 -34.25 22.23 -13.72
CA ALA A 342 -34.80 23.56 -13.95
C ALA A 342 -36.34 23.50 -13.85
N SER A 343 -36.93 24.40 -13.07
CA SER A 343 -38.39 24.47 -12.96
C SER A 343 -39.02 24.82 -14.32
N PRO A 344 -40.10 24.14 -14.75
CA PRO A 344 -40.87 24.53 -15.93
C PRO A 344 -41.44 25.95 -15.86
N GLY A 345 -41.55 26.51 -14.65
CA GLY A 345 -41.98 27.90 -14.42
C GLY A 345 -40.87 28.94 -14.65
N ASN A 346 -39.66 28.53 -15.01
CA ASN A 346 -38.56 29.46 -15.29
C ASN A 346 -38.88 30.30 -16.53
N ILE A 347 -38.90 31.63 -16.34
CA ILE A 347 -39.13 32.61 -17.42
C ILE A 347 -37.83 33.21 -17.99
N GLY A 348 -36.69 32.92 -17.36
CA GLY A 348 -35.36 33.39 -17.78
C GLY A 348 -34.62 32.39 -18.66
N SER A 349 -33.47 32.81 -19.20
CA SER A 349 -32.59 31.98 -20.05
C SER A 349 -31.40 31.39 -19.28
N GLY A 350 -31.47 31.32 -17.95
CA GLY A 350 -30.42 30.72 -17.13
C GLY A 350 -30.33 29.22 -17.38
N VAL A 351 -29.12 28.73 -17.64
CA VAL A 351 -28.84 27.30 -17.80
C VAL A 351 -27.99 26.86 -16.64
N LEU A 352 -28.42 25.79 -15.97
CA LEU A 352 -27.62 25.15 -14.92
C LEU A 352 -26.61 24.20 -15.59
N SER A 353 -25.33 24.35 -15.27
CA SER A 353 -24.29 23.42 -15.70
C SER A 353 -24.46 22.07 -15.01
N GLN A 354 -23.92 21.01 -15.60
CA GLN A 354 -23.86 19.69 -14.97
C GLN A 354 -23.17 19.81 -13.60
N LEU A 355 -23.81 19.27 -12.55
CA LEU A 355 -23.18 19.18 -11.24
C LEU A 355 -21.99 18.22 -11.34
N VAL A 356 -20.85 18.68 -10.83
CA VAL A 356 -19.67 17.85 -10.65
C VAL A 356 -19.63 17.51 -9.16
N SER A 357 -19.69 16.23 -8.82
CA SER A 357 -19.36 15.80 -7.46
C SER A 357 -17.92 16.21 -7.21
N ALA A 358 -17.63 16.90 -6.10
CA ALA A 358 -16.24 17.11 -5.69
C ALA A 358 -15.56 15.72 -5.64
N GLN A 359 -14.40 15.60 -6.28
CA GLN A 359 -13.58 14.39 -6.15
C GLN A 359 -13.21 14.28 -4.67
N GLU A 360 -13.72 13.26 -4.00
CA GLU A 360 -13.27 12.89 -2.67
C GLU A 360 -12.00 12.07 -2.81
N SER A 361 -10.92 12.74 -3.22
CA SER A 361 -9.58 12.19 -3.00
C SER A 361 -9.31 12.22 -1.50
N SER A 362 -9.10 11.02 -0.94
CA SER A 362 -8.56 10.75 0.40
C SER A 362 -9.38 11.27 1.59
N LEU A 363 -10.60 10.76 1.79
CA LEU A 363 -11.26 10.85 3.08
C LEU A 363 -10.94 9.62 3.94
N THR A 364 -10.59 9.84 5.20
CA THR A 364 -10.56 8.80 6.22
C THR A 364 -11.97 8.25 6.46
N SER A 365 -12.09 7.04 7.03
CA SER A 365 -13.40 6.44 7.32
C SER A 365 -14.32 7.33 8.16
N ALA A 366 -13.75 8.13 9.08
CA ALA A 366 -14.49 9.08 9.90
C ALA A 366 -14.98 10.30 9.08
N GLU A 367 -14.17 10.77 8.13
CA GLU A 367 -14.57 11.85 7.22
C GLU A 367 -15.61 11.38 6.21
N LEU A 368 -15.53 10.14 5.74
CA LEU A 368 -16.54 9.52 4.90
C LEU A 368 -17.88 9.39 5.64
N GLU A 369 -17.87 8.96 6.91
CA GLU A 369 -19.06 8.94 7.76
C GLU A 369 -19.62 10.35 7.98
N ALA A 370 -18.76 11.35 8.20
CA ALA A 370 -19.18 12.74 8.36
C ALA A 370 -19.78 13.32 7.06
N VAL A 371 -19.20 13.00 5.90
CA VAL A 371 -19.73 13.39 4.58
C VAL A 371 -21.04 12.67 4.28
N GLN A 372 -21.15 11.38 4.58
CA GLN A 372 -22.40 10.63 4.43
C GLN A 372 -23.49 11.21 5.33
N ALA A 373 -23.17 11.47 6.60
CA ALA A 373 -24.09 12.14 7.53
C ALA A 373 -24.47 13.56 7.05
N ALA A 374 -23.52 14.32 6.49
CA ALA A 374 -23.81 15.63 5.92
C ALA A 374 -24.72 15.55 4.69
N ARG A 375 -24.52 14.53 3.82
CA ARG A 375 -25.35 14.28 2.63
C ARG A 375 -26.76 13.84 3.00
N GLU A 376 -26.92 12.95 3.98
CA GLU A 376 -28.24 12.52 4.48
C GLU A 376 -29.02 13.67 5.13
N ASN A 377 -28.32 14.67 5.68
CA ASN A 377 -28.91 15.83 6.33
C ASN A 377 -28.98 17.08 5.44
N THR A 378 -28.60 16.99 4.16
CA THR A 378 -28.74 18.12 3.23
C THR A 378 -30.14 18.11 2.61
N PRO A 379 -31.02 19.08 2.93
CA PRO A 379 -32.33 19.15 2.31
C PRO A 379 -32.20 19.41 0.80
N PRO A 380 -33.19 19.02 -0.01
CA PRO A 380 -33.24 19.46 -1.41
C PRO A 380 -33.20 20.99 -1.46
N LEU A 381 -32.36 21.56 -2.32
CA LEU A 381 -32.15 22.99 -2.40
C LEU A 381 -32.93 23.62 -3.56
N LEU A 382 -33.52 24.79 -3.32
CA LEU A 382 -34.16 25.62 -4.35
C LEU A 382 -33.37 26.93 -4.54
N ILE A 383 -32.94 27.17 -5.78
CA ILE A 383 -32.33 28.43 -6.21
C ILE A 383 -33.44 29.32 -6.78
N ARG A 384 -33.74 30.43 -6.10
CA ARG A 384 -34.79 31.37 -6.51
C ARG A 384 -34.21 32.73 -6.84
N PHE A 385 -34.27 33.13 -8.11
CA PHE A 385 -33.88 34.48 -8.52
C PHE A 385 -34.85 35.53 -7.93
N THR A 386 -34.27 36.53 -7.27
CA THR A 386 -35.00 37.68 -6.72
C THR A 386 -34.93 38.90 -7.65
N SER A 387 -33.92 38.95 -8.52
CA SER A 387 -33.79 39.94 -9.59
C SER A 387 -32.95 39.41 -10.76
N ALA A 388 -32.69 40.25 -11.78
CA ALA A 388 -31.79 39.90 -12.89
C ALA A 388 -30.33 39.68 -12.46
N THR A 389 -29.96 40.12 -11.25
CA THR A 389 -28.58 40.08 -10.75
C THR A 389 -28.47 39.52 -9.33
N SER A 390 -29.54 38.89 -8.80
CA SER A 390 -29.54 38.34 -7.45
C SER A 390 -30.44 37.10 -7.30
N TYR A 391 -30.07 36.20 -6.39
CA TYR A 391 -30.85 35.00 -6.06
C TYR A 391 -30.73 34.62 -4.58
N ASP A 392 -31.65 33.78 -4.11
CA ASP A 392 -31.65 33.14 -2.79
C ASP A 392 -31.48 31.62 -2.95
N VAL A 393 -30.91 30.95 -1.93
CA VAL A 393 -30.90 29.49 -1.80
C VAL A 393 -31.75 29.09 -0.59
N LEU A 394 -32.72 28.20 -0.84
CA LEU A 394 -33.77 27.83 0.11
C LEU A 394 -33.77 26.31 0.34
N ASP A 395 -34.18 25.92 1.53
CA ASP A 395 -34.59 24.54 1.83
C ASP A 395 -35.94 24.27 1.13
N ASN A 396 -35.96 23.25 0.29
CA ASN A 396 -37.09 22.83 -0.52
C ASN A 396 -37.66 21.47 -0.09
N SER A 397 -37.48 21.09 1.17
CA SER A 397 -38.04 19.84 1.73
C SER A 397 -39.56 19.79 1.61
N ASP A 398 -40.22 20.96 1.69
CA ASP A 398 -41.61 21.16 1.25
C ASP A 398 -41.63 22.08 0.00
N PRO A 399 -41.82 21.51 -1.21
CA PRO A 399 -41.87 22.29 -2.44
C PRO A 399 -43.02 23.31 -2.51
N LEU A 400 -44.06 23.16 -1.69
CA LEU A 400 -45.18 24.10 -1.61
C LEU A 400 -44.88 25.28 -0.68
N ALA A 401 -43.92 25.12 0.23
CA ALA A 401 -43.51 26.14 1.19
C ALA A 401 -41.98 26.12 1.41
N PRO A 402 -41.16 26.52 0.42
CA PRO A 402 -39.71 26.59 0.59
C PRO A 402 -39.34 27.60 1.69
N VAL A 403 -38.43 27.22 2.58
CA VAL A 403 -37.99 28.02 3.73
C VAL A 403 -36.53 28.41 3.61
N ASP A 404 -36.09 29.36 4.42
CA ASP A 404 -34.69 29.77 4.44
C ASP A 404 -33.81 28.68 5.05
N LEU A 405 -32.60 28.50 4.51
CA LEU A 405 -31.55 27.71 5.16
C LEU A 405 -31.11 28.37 6.48
N VAL A 406 -30.42 27.61 7.32
CA VAL A 406 -29.83 28.09 8.57
C VAL A 406 -28.31 27.88 8.51
N PRO A 407 -27.49 28.95 8.39
CA PRO A 407 -27.86 30.36 8.20
C PRO A 407 -28.47 30.66 6.81
N PRO A 408 -29.24 31.75 6.66
CA PRO A 408 -29.94 32.07 5.42
C PRO A 408 -28.98 32.55 4.32
N LEU A 409 -29.09 31.97 3.13
CA LEU A 409 -28.35 32.36 1.92
C LEU A 409 -29.23 33.21 1.00
N LYS A 410 -29.24 34.53 1.23
CA LYS A 410 -30.10 35.49 0.51
C LYS A 410 -29.32 36.54 -0.27
N ASN A 411 -29.95 37.06 -1.32
CA ASN A 411 -29.46 38.16 -2.14
C ASN A 411 -28.02 37.93 -2.66
N LEU A 412 -27.71 36.69 -3.00
CA LEU A 412 -26.42 36.30 -3.56
C LEU A 412 -26.26 36.90 -4.96
N PRO A 413 -25.07 37.40 -5.33
CA PRO A 413 -24.86 38.09 -6.59
C PRO A 413 -24.91 37.13 -7.78
N PHE A 414 -25.53 37.58 -8.86
CA PHE A 414 -25.52 36.90 -10.16
C PHE A 414 -25.08 37.85 -11.27
N LEU A 415 -24.11 37.42 -12.06
CA LEU A 415 -23.58 38.15 -13.21
C LEU A 415 -24.06 37.48 -14.51
N PRO A 416 -25.05 38.07 -15.22
CA PRO A 416 -25.56 37.51 -16.46
C PRO A 416 -24.47 37.29 -17.52
N GLY A 417 -24.59 36.17 -18.25
CA GLY A 417 -23.65 35.82 -19.33
C GLY A 417 -22.28 35.30 -18.86
N ARG A 418 -22.11 35.05 -17.56
CA ARG A 418 -20.92 34.40 -16.98
C ARG A 418 -21.30 33.12 -16.23
N ALA A 419 -20.33 32.26 -15.99
CA ALA A 419 -20.47 31.16 -15.03
C ALA A 419 -20.57 31.77 -13.62
N ASN A 420 -21.64 31.43 -12.90
CA ASN A 420 -21.85 31.87 -11.52
C ASN A 420 -21.83 30.63 -10.62
N PRO A 421 -20.93 30.55 -9.64
CA PRO A 421 -20.95 29.45 -8.67
C PRO A 421 -22.20 29.61 -7.79
N VAL A 422 -23.20 28.75 -8.00
CA VAL A 422 -24.52 28.90 -7.34
C VAL A 422 -24.51 28.37 -5.91
N LEU A 423 -23.77 27.29 -5.73
CA LEU A 423 -23.32 26.75 -4.46
C LEU A 423 -21.79 26.80 -4.55
N SER A 424 -21.20 27.99 -4.42
CA SER A 424 -19.81 27.99 -4.00
C SER A 424 -19.81 27.30 -2.63
N ALA A 425 -19.08 26.20 -2.47
CA ALA A 425 -18.36 26.02 -1.21
C ALA A 425 -17.76 27.39 -0.98
N ALA A 426 -18.27 28.12 0.00
CA ALA A 426 -17.99 29.54 0.07
C ALA A 426 -16.47 29.68 -0.05
N ALA A 427 -15.99 30.65 -0.81
CA ALA A 427 -14.60 31.06 -0.68
C ALA A 427 -14.28 31.48 0.78
N ASP A 428 -15.33 31.54 1.62
CA ASP A 428 -15.34 31.77 3.06
C ASP A 428 -15.68 30.52 3.90
N SER A 429 -15.95 29.36 3.28
CA SER A 429 -15.67 28.06 3.89
C SER A 429 -14.18 27.79 3.71
N GLN A 430 -13.37 28.71 4.23
CA GLN A 430 -12.02 28.35 4.62
C GLN A 430 -12.18 27.32 5.72
N VAL A 431 -12.13 26.05 5.34
CA VAL A 431 -11.28 25.15 6.09
C VAL A 431 -9.89 25.80 6.02
N LEU A 432 -9.59 26.63 7.02
CA LEU A 432 -8.22 26.88 7.41
C LEU A 432 -7.73 25.55 7.99
N LEU A 433 -7.37 24.62 7.10
CA LEU A 433 -6.28 23.71 7.39
C LEU A 433 -5.05 24.60 7.42
N SER A 434 -4.75 25.17 8.59
CA SER A 434 -3.37 25.50 8.85
C SER A 434 -2.62 24.17 8.81
N ASN A 435 -1.85 23.94 7.75
CA ASN A 435 -0.75 22.99 7.78
C ASN A 435 0.33 23.53 8.72
N ALA A 436 -0.01 23.51 10.00
CA ALA A 436 0.86 23.60 11.15
C ALA A 436 0.05 22.96 12.29
N ALA A 437 0.26 21.67 12.51
CA ALA A 437 -0.08 21.09 13.79
C ALA A 437 0.67 21.89 14.86
N PHE A 438 -0.02 22.74 15.61
CA PHE A 438 0.57 23.37 16.79
C PHE A 438 0.43 22.39 17.96
N SER A 439 1.23 21.32 17.90
CA SER A 439 1.51 20.51 19.09
C SER A 439 2.55 21.25 19.91
N GLN A 440 2.14 21.85 21.02
CA GLN A 440 3.05 22.28 22.08
C GLN A 440 2.78 21.44 23.31
N SER A 441 3.81 20.74 23.77
CA SER A 441 3.78 20.11 25.08
C SER A 441 3.85 21.19 26.17
N PRO A 442 3.00 21.14 27.21
CA PRO A 442 3.16 22.03 28.36
C PRO A 442 4.55 21.80 28.98
N VAL A 443 5.31 22.88 29.18
CA VAL A 443 6.54 22.79 29.98
C VAL A 443 6.12 22.75 31.44
N LEU A 444 6.38 21.62 32.12
CA LEU A 444 6.19 21.49 33.55
C LEU A 444 7.08 22.51 34.28
N GLY A 445 6.45 23.57 34.81
CA GLY A 445 7.06 24.44 35.80
C GLY A 445 7.04 23.80 37.20
N PRO A 446 7.73 24.40 38.18
CA PRO A 446 7.61 24.01 39.58
C PRO A 446 6.15 23.88 40.02
N VAL A 447 5.87 22.97 40.97
CA VAL A 447 4.52 22.73 41.50
C VAL A 447 3.85 24.05 41.87
N GLY A 448 2.75 24.39 41.17
CA GLY A 448 1.98 25.61 41.38
C GLY A 448 2.14 26.71 40.32
N THR A 449 2.97 26.54 39.29
CA THR A 449 3.05 27.48 38.16
C THR A 449 2.69 26.80 36.84
N THR A 450 1.41 26.87 36.43
CA THR A 450 0.98 26.45 35.10
C THR A 450 0.99 27.67 34.17
N SER A 451 1.92 27.69 33.22
CA SER A 451 1.82 28.53 32.03
C SER A 451 1.41 27.62 30.88
N ASN A 452 0.42 28.02 30.09
CA ASN A 452 -0.05 27.22 28.96
C ASN A 452 0.90 27.26 27.73
N GLY A 453 2.11 27.80 27.89
CA GLY A 453 3.14 27.83 26.85
C GLY A 453 2.85 28.78 25.68
N ASN A 454 1.74 29.52 25.70
CA ASN A 454 1.41 30.48 24.66
C ASN A 454 2.36 31.69 24.72
N LEU A 455 3.09 31.99 23.65
CA LEU A 455 4.00 33.15 23.58
C LEU A 455 3.29 34.42 23.06
N GLY A 456 2.02 34.31 22.69
CA GLY A 456 1.25 35.34 22.02
C GLY A 456 1.55 35.37 20.53
N GLU A 457 0.54 35.70 19.74
CA GLU A 457 0.64 35.80 18.29
C GLU A 457 -0.27 36.88 17.75
N THR A 458 0.00 37.33 16.53
CA THR A 458 -0.80 38.35 15.88
C THR A 458 -1.55 37.71 14.73
N VAL A 459 -2.88 37.64 14.87
CA VAL A 459 -3.80 37.13 13.86
C VAL A 459 -4.27 38.32 13.04
N THR A 460 -3.99 38.33 11.73
CA THR A 460 -4.53 39.34 10.82
C THR A 460 -5.78 38.79 10.16
N VAL A 461 -6.95 39.27 10.58
CA VAL A 461 -8.23 38.94 9.96
C VAL A 461 -8.45 39.91 8.81
N THR A 462 -8.51 39.40 7.59
CA THR A 462 -8.77 40.21 6.41
C THR A 462 -10.18 39.94 5.92
N THR A 463 -11.04 40.95 5.99
CA THR A 463 -12.42 40.90 5.49
C THR A 463 -12.50 41.67 4.19
N THR A 464 -13.08 41.05 3.16
CA THR A 464 -13.36 41.73 1.90
C THR A 464 -14.84 42.09 1.87
N ASP A 465 -15.15 43.38 1.78
CA ASP A 465 -16.52 43.85 1.65
C ASP A 465 -17.12 43.29 0.34
N PRO A 466 -18.18 42.49 0.42
CA PRO A 466 -18.68 41.74 -0.73
C PRO A 466 -19.38 42.63 -1.76
N LEU A 467 -19.71 43.88 -1.44
CA LEU A 467 -20.38 44.82 -2.34
C LEU A 467 -19.40 45.76 -3.04
N THR A 468 -18.28 46.08 -2.40
CA THR A 468 -17.31 47.07 -2.88
C THR A 468 -15.95 46.48 -3.24
N SER A 469 -15.72 45.21 -2.89
CA SER A 469 -14.40 44.55 -2.95
C SER A 469 -13.32 45.28 -2.14
N ALA A 470 -13.72 46.16 -1.22
CA ALA A 470 -12.80 46.85 -0.33
C ALA A 470 -12.26 45.85 0.69
N ILE A 471 -10.94 45.77 0.80
CA ILE A 471 -10.27 44.91 1.78
C ILE A 471 -10.08 45.73 3.06
N SER A 472 -10.64 45.23 4.15
CA SER A 472 -10.39 45.68 5.51
C SER A 472 -9.55 44.62 6.23
N SER A 473 -8.53 45.06 6.96
CA SER A 473 -7.74 44.16 7.80
C SER A 473 -7.84 44.61 9.24
N GLU A 474 -8.24 43.69 10.10
CA GLU A 474 -8.26 43.87 11.54
C GLU A 474 -7.21 42.95 12.16
N ILE A 475 -6.35 43.53 13.00
CA ILE A 475 -5.29 42.79 13.66
C ILE A 475 -5.75 42.45 15.09
N VAL A 476 -5.86 41.16 15.38
CA VAL A 476 -6.14 40.64 16.71
C VAL A 476 -4.85 40.09 17.30
N THR A 477 -4.44 40.63 18.44
CA THR A 477 -3.28 40.11 19.17
C THR A 477 -3.75 39.13 20.23
N ILE A 478 -3.32 37.88 20.10
CA ILE A 478 -3.37 36.86 21.13
C ILE A 478 -2.21 37.11 22.09
N LEU A 479 -2.49 37.19 23.38
CA LEU A 479 -1.51 37.51 24.41
C LEU A 479 -0.78 36.25 24.90
N GLY A 480 0.51 36.39 25.19
CA GLY A 480 1.27 35.34 25.85
C GLY A 480 0.63 34.92 27.17
N SER A 481 0.59 33.62 27.41
CA SER A 481 -0.01 32.97 28.58
C SER A 481 -1.53 33.14 28.73
N GLU A 482 -2.25 33.69 27.74
CA GLU A 482 -3.72 33.76 27.81
C GLU A 482 -4.39 32.41 27.53
N SER A 483 -5.51 32.12 28.20
CA SER A 483 -6.23 30.86 28.01
C SER A 483 -6.79 30.75 26.59
N ALA A 484 -6.88 29.52 26.05
CA ALA A 484 -7.43 29.26 24.72
C ALA A 484 -8.86 29.81 24.59
N ALA A 485 -9.68 29.70 25.64
CA ALA A 485 -11.01 30.28 25.69
C ALA A 485 -11.01 31.81 25.59
N THR A 486 -10.05 32.48 26.24
CA THR A 486 -9.91 33.95 26.17
C THR A 486 -9.41 34.40 24.79
N ALA A 487 -8.47 33.66 24.20
CA ALA A 487 -7.99 33.91 22.84
C ALA A 487 -9.13 33.73 21.82
N ALA A 488 -9.90 32.65 21.90
CA ALA A 488 -11.04 32.42 21.02
C ALA A 488 -12.13 33.49 21.18
N LEU A 489 -12.47 33.91 22.41
CA LEU A 489 -13.41 35.01 22.62
C LEU A 489 -12.93 36.33 22.00
N ARG A 490 -11.62 36.60 22.04
CA ARG A 490 -11.01 37.81 21.47
C ARG A 490 -11.03 37.77 19.94
N VAL A 491 -10.74 36.62 19.35
CA VAL A 491 -10.78 36.40 17.90
C VAL A 491 -12.23 36.43 17.39
N GLY A 492 -13.16 35.81 18.10
CA GLY A 492 -14.59 35.81 17.77
C GLY A 492 -15.30 37.15 18.02
N ALA A 493 -14.64 38.13 18.61
CA ALA A 493 -15.16 39.49 18.72
C ALA A 493 -15.02 40.28 17.39
N VAL A 494 -14.22 39.78 16.44
CA VAL A 494 -14.13 40.36 15.10
C VAL A 494 -15.41 40.04 14.33
N SER A 495 -16.00 41.07 13.73
CA SER A 495 -17.26 40.93 12.98
C SER A 495 -17.12 39.90 11.86
N GLY A 496 -17.93 38.83 11.92
CA GLY A 496 -17.90 37.75 10.93
C GLY A 496 -16.94 36.61 11.23
N VAL A 497 -16.33 36.59 12.43
CA VAL A 497 -15.45 35.50 12.88
C VAL A 497 -16.14 34.68 13.96
N GLU A 498 -16.23 33.37 13.76
CA GLU A 498 -16.59 32.42 14.81
C GLU A 498 -15.32 31.66 15.25
N ALA A 499 -15.03 31.65 16.54
CA ALA A 499 -13.83 31.05 17.09
C ALA A 499 -14.19 30.14 18.25
N SER A 500 -13.70 28.90 18.22
CA SER A 500 -13.88 27.90 19.27
C SER A 500 -12.52 27.51 19.86
N ALA A 501 -12.51 27.17 21.15
CA ALA A 501 -11.32 26.71 21.85
C ALA A 501 -11.57 25.35 22.48
N ASN A 502 -10.70 24.39 22.19
CA ASN A 502 -10.72 23.06 22.78
C ASN A 502 -9.46 22.86 23.62
N ASN A 503 -9.62 22.31 24.83
CA ASN A 503 -8.51 21.87 25.67
C ASN A 503 -8.49 20.35 25.67
N GLU A 504 -7.35 19.75 25.33
CA GLU A 504 -7.13 18.32 25.48
C GLU A 504 -6.11 18.10 26.62
N ILE A 505 -6.45 17.23 27.58
CA ILE A 505 -5.56 16.83 28.66
C ILE A 505 -5.25 15.35 28.47
N SER A 506 -4.01 15.03 28.11
CA SER A 506 -3.49 13.66 28.18
C SER A 506 -2.78 13.48 29.52
N VAL A 507 -3.34 12.64 30.40
CA VAL A 507 -2.71 12.28 31.69
C VAL A 507 -1.97 10.96 31.51
N ALA A 508 -0.64 11.03 31.45
CA ALA A 508 0.20 9.86 31.62
C ALA A 508 0.50 9.68 33.12
N ILE A 509 -0.07 8.65 33.74
CA ILE A 509 0.30 8.26 35.10
C ILE A 509 1.52 7.35 34.99
N ALA A 510 2.69 7.87 35.34
CA ALA A 510 3.85 7.05 35.65
C ALA A 510 3.79 6.75 37.16
N ASP A 511 3.54 5.50 37.52
CA ASP A 511 3.80 4.98 38.86
C ASP A 511 5.32 4.96 39.08
N ASP A 512 5.83 5.78 40.01
CA ASP A 512 7.25 5.85 40.33
C ASP A 512 7.68 4.81 41.38
N GLY A 513 6.78 3.91 41.78
CA GLY A 513 7.13 2.74 42.59
C GLY A 513 7.64 3.09 43.99
N VAL A 514 7.17 4.18 44.59
CA VAL A 514 7.40 4.45 46.02
C VAL A 514 6.08 4.63 46.77
N GLY A 515 5.47 3.50 47.12
CA GLY A 515 4.45 3.38 48.16
C GLY A 515 3.21 2.61 47.79
#